data_AF-A0A7W0WXL7-F1
#
_entry.id   AF-A0A7W0WXL7-F1
#
_cell.length_a   1.000
_cell.length_b   1.000
_cell.length_c   1.000
_cell.angle_alpha   90.00
_cell.angle_beta   90.00
_cell.angle_gamma   90.00
#
_symmetry.space_group_name_H-M   'P 1'
#
loop_
_entity.id
_entity.type
_entity.pdbx_description
1 polymer ?
#
loop_
_entity_poly.entity_id
_entity_poly.type
_entity_poly.pdbx_seq_one_letter_code
_entity_poly.pdbx_strand_id
1 'polypeptide(L)'
;MATRSPADTPLMRQYLDVKERYPAAIVFFRLGDFYEMFFEDAVIGARLLDLTLTTRDKGKDDAVPMCGVPHHAARGYIARLTELGHTVVMCEQVEDPKLAKGLVKREVVRLVTPGIVLDDDVLEPKLPRYVVALVPAGKGSDACGLAYLDATTGELAATELSLAVVGDELVRIGPREIVCAQDQLADTSRLAPIRKMFASSRKAPWNAAPVASDADAAKELGPLLEDLVEAATSERALLAARTPPAPAKRPKAAEPATASPAGAEADDQALALRAAATVVAYARATQPAGTLPIARLQLYAQGDSVVLDEAAVANLELVETLMGRHAKGSLLDIIDETVTAPGARLLRRWLLYPLVDVPHIRRRQDAVAWLVERPTLCET
;
A
#
# COMPACT_ATOMS: atom_id res chain seq x y z
N MET A 1 31.92 26.47 33.44
CA MET A 1 30.73 26.10 32.63
C MET A 1 30.98 24.71 32.10
N ALA A 2 30.21 23.70 32.53
CA ALA A 2 30.35 22.34 32.01
C ALA A 2 30.11 22.37 30.49
N THR A 3 31.12 21.99 29.71
CA THR A 3 31.01 21.81 28.27
C THR A 3 29.98 20.71 28.02
N ARG A 4 28.78 21.10 27.54
CA ARG A 4 27.75 20.13 27.15
C ARG A 4 28.30 19.20 26.07
N SER A 5 28.01 17.91 26.19
CA SER A 5 28.33 16.92 25.15
C SER A 5 27.77 17.38 23.80
N PRO A 6 28.48 17.19 22.67
CA PRO A 6 27.96 17.36 21.31
C PRO A 6 26.59 16.67 21.09
N ALA A 7 26.36 15.53 21.76
CA ALA A 7 25.10 14.80 21.74
C ALA A 7 23.96 15.52 22.52
N ASP A 8 24.28 16.42 23.45
CA ASP A 8 23.32 17.09 24.35
C ASP A 8 22.94 18.51 23.88
N THR A 9 23.27 18.86 22.64
CA THR A 9 22.92 20.18 22.08
C THR A 9 21.40 20.30 21.88
N PRO A 10 20.83 21.53 21.96
CA PRO A 10 19.40 21.74 21.69
C PRO A 10 18.94 21.20 20.32
N LEU A 11 19.84 21.18 19.34
CA LEU A 11 19.58 20.64 18.00
C LEU A 11 19.50 19.11 18.02
N MET A 12 20.44 18.44 18.69
CA MET A 12 20.40 16.99 18.86
C MET A 12 19.19 16.54 19.67
N ARG A 13 18.75 17.32 20.66
CA ARG A 13 17.49 17.02 21.38
C ARG A 13 16.29 17.02 20.45
N GLN A 14 16.12 18.05 19.60
CA GLN A 14 15.05 18.05 18.60
C GLN A 14 15.10 16.82 17.68
N TYR A 15 16.30 16.39 17.28
CA TYR A 15 16.47 15.19 16.46
C TYR A 15 16.07 13.92 17.23
N LEU A 16 16.55 13.77 18.47
CA LEU A 16 16.23 12.63 19.33
C LEU A 16 14.74 12.57 19.68
N ASP A 17 14.07 13.71 19.87
CA ASP A 17 12.62 13.79 20.10
C ASP A 17 11.82 13.31 18.87
N VAL A 18 12.35 13.51 17.66
CA VAL A 18 11.77 12.92 16.44
C VAL A 18 12.05 11.43 16.39
N LYS A 19 13.27 11.01 16.72
CA LYS A 19 13.67 9.60 16.69
C LYS A 19 12.94 8.75 17.73
N GLU A 20 12.64 9.30 18.91
CA GLU A 20 11.83 8.63 19.94
C GLU A 20 10.40 8.35 19.45
N ARG A 21 9.82 9.29 18.69
CA ARG A 21 8.50 9.11 18.06
C ARG A 21 8.53 8.14 16.89
N TYR A 22 9.63 8.08 16.15
CA TYR A 22 9.79 7.23 14.95
C TYR A 22 11.08 6.40 15.01
N PRO A 23 11.19 5.41 15.92
CA PRO A 23 12.44 4.73 16.21
C PRO A 23 12.99 3.92 15.04
N ALA A 24 12.12 3.37 14.20
CA ALA A 24 12.50 2.55 13.05
C ALA A 24 12.75 3.35 11.75
N ALA A 25 12.39 4.63 11.72
CA ALA A 25 12.47 5.44 10.51
C ALA A 25 13.82 6.18 10.41
N ILE A 26 14.27 6.42 9.17
CA ILE A 26 15.42 7.28 8.89
C ILE A 26 14.93 8.73 8.89
N VAL A 27 15.54 9.58 9.71
CA VAL A 27 15.15 10.98 9.84
C VAL A 27 15.98 11.86 8.90
N PHE A 28 15.33 12.45 7.91
CA PHE A 28 15.88 13.52 7.09
C PHE A 28 15.64 14.85 7.82
N PHE A 29 16.67 15.31 8.53
CA PHE A 29 16.56 16.49 9.38
C PHE A 29 17.08 17.74 8.65
N ARG A 30 16.19 18.69 8.36
CA ARG A 30 16.54 19.89 7.58
C ARG A 30 17.55 20.77 8.34
N LEU A 31 18.73 20.96 7.74
CA LEU A 31 19.77 21.87 8.22
C LEU A 31 20.32 22.71 7.06
N GLY A 32 19.91 23.99 7.00
CA GLY A 32 20.34 24.88 5.93
C GLY A 32 19.87 24.36 4.59
N ASP A 33 20.80 24.05 3.68
CA ASP A 33 20.51 23.49 2.35
C ASP A 33 20.61 21.97 2.23
N PHE A 34 20.79 21.27 3.35
CA PHE A 34 20.87 19.81 3.40
C PHE A 34 19.74 19.19 4.22
N TYR A 35 19.47 17.90 3.98
CA TYR A 35 18.92 17.02 5.00
C TYR A 35 20.08 16.22 5.58
N GLU A 36 20.24 16.30 6.89
CA GLU A 36 21.25 15.56 7.63
C GLU A 36 20.61 14.40 8.39
N MET A 37 21.32 13.28 8.44
CA MET A 37 21.05 12.12 9.27
C MET A 37 22.14 12.02 10.33
N PHE A 38 21.80 11.57 11.54
CA PHE A 38 22.74 11.45 12.65
C PHE A 38 22.74 10.04 13.25
N PHE A 39 23.76 9.72 14.04
CA PHE A 39 23.87 8.47 14.79
C PHE A 39 23.73 7.22 13.88
N GLU A 40 22.83 6.30 14.20
CA GLU A 40 22.60 5.08 13.44
C GLU A 40 22.02 5.37 12.05
N ASP A 41 21.13 6.37 11.92
CA ASP A 41 20.58 6.78 10.63
C ASP A 41 21.69 7.23 9.68
N ALA A 42 22.72 7.91 10.19
CA ALA A 42 23.86 8.33 9.39
C ALA A 42 24.66 7.13 8.85
N VAL A 43 24.86 6.11 9.68
CA VAL A 43 25.60 4.89 9.30
C VAL A 43 24.81 4.10 8.27
N ILE A 44 23.50 3.94 8.48
CA ILE A 44 22.60 3.27 7.54
C ILE A 44 22.53 4.06 6.23
N GLY A 45 22.26 5.36 6.30
CA GLY A 45 22.17 6.26 5.15
C GLY A 45 23.44 6.26 4.32
N ALA A 46 24.61 6.40 4.95
CA ALA A 46 25.90 6.38 4.26
C ALA A 46 26.11 5.09 3.47
N ARG A 47 25.82 3.93 4.08
CA ARG A 47 25.97 2.63 3.43
C ARG A 47 24.97 2.42 2.29
N LEU A 48 23.69 2.73 2.52
CA LEU A 48 22.62 2.41 1.56
C LEU A 48 22.58 3.39 0.38
N LEU A 49 22.93 4.65 0.62
CA LEU A 49 22.88 5.72 -0.36
C LEU A 49 24.24 6.03 -1.00
N ASP A 50 25.30 5.34 -0.57
CA ASP A 50 26.69 5.58 -1.00
C ASP A 50 27.13 7.03 -0.71
N LEU A 51 26.87 7.49 0.51
CA LEU A 51 27.25 8.83 0.99
C LEU A 51 28.50 8.75 1.86
N THR A 52 29.27 9.83 1.87
CA THR A 52 30.42 9.94 2.78
C THR A 52 29.93 10.06 4.23
N LEU A 53 30.27 9.07 5.07
CA LEU A 53 30.08 9.16 6.52
C LEU A 53 31.12 10.08 7.13
N THR A 54 30.68 11.08 7.88
CA THR A 54 31.53 12.05 8.58
C THR A 54 31.12 12.13 10.05
N THR A 55 31.78 13.00 10.81
CA THR A 55 31.45 13.23 12.22
C THR A 55 31.28 14.71 12.48
N ARG A 56 30.23 15.07 13.20
CA ARG A 56 30.07 16.40 13.78
C ARG A 56 31.03 16.55 14.97
N ASP A 57 31.65 17.73 15.10
CA ASP A 57 32.65 18.01 16.15
C ASP A 57 33.85 17.04 16.16
N LYS A 58 34.45 16.84 14.97
CA LYS A 58 35.60 15.95 14.72
C LYS A 58 36.71 16.14 15.77
N GLY A 59 37.08 15.05 16.46
CA GLY A 59 38.20 15.04 17.43
C GLY A 59 37.79 15.15 18.90
N LYS A 60 36.50 15.11 19.23
CA LYS A 60 36.00 14.94 20.62
C LYS A 60 35.57 13.50 20.86
N ASP A 61 35.64 13.05 22.12
CA ASP A 61 35.22 11.69 22.52
C ASP A 61 33.73 11.41 22.21
N ASP A 62 32.91 12.46 22.11
CA ASP A 62 31.47 12.41 21.85
C ASP A 62 31.10 12.81 20.40
N ALA A 63 31.98 12.55 19.43
CA ALA A 63 31.72 12.90 18.02
C ALA A 63 30.50 12.13 17.47
N VAL A 64 29.53 12.87 16.90
CA VAL A 64 28.28 12.28 16.40
C VAL A 64 28.44 11.90 14.92
N PRO A 65 28.23 10.63 14.52
CA PRO A 65 28.21 10.24 13.11
C PRO A 65 27.15 11.02 12.35
N MET A 66 27.51 11.51 11.15
CA MET A 66 26.60 12.26 10.29
C MET A 66 26.86 12.00 8.81
N CYS A 67 25.79 12.00 8.03
CA CYS A 67 25.84 12.12 6.58
C CYS A 67 24.64 12.95 6.12
N GLY A 68 24.65 13.42 4.88
CA GLY A 68 23.58 14.28 4.40
C GLY A 68 23.47 14.33 2.89
N VAL A 69 22.31 14.80 2.44
CA VAL A 69 21.98 14.96 1.02
C VAL A 69 21.53 16.39 0.75
N PRO A 70 21.83 16.97 -0.42
CA PRO A 70 21.29 18.27 -0.79
C PRO A 70 19.77 18.20 -0.90
N HIS A 71 19.06 19.19 -0.36
CA HIS A 71 17.59 19.11 -0.28
C HIS A 71 16.88 19.05 -1.63
N HIS A 72 17.38 19.77 -2.62
CA HIS A 72 16.87 19.75 -3.98
C HIS A 72 17.04 18.38 -4.66
N ALA A 73 17.95 17.55 -4.15
CA ALA A 73 18.19 16.19 -4.64
C ALA A 73 17.55 15.11 -3.76
N ALA A 74 16.90 15.47 -2.64
CA ALA A 74 16.43 14.51 -1.64
C ALA A 74 15.45 13.46 -2.19
N ARG A 75 14.62 13.83 -3.18
CA ARG A 75 13.62 12.93 -3.78
C ARG A 75 14.19 11.60 -4.24
N GLY A 76 15.30 11.62 -4.98
CA GLY A 76 15.93 10.39 -5.49
C GLY A 76 16.50 9.50 -4.38
N TYR A 77 17.03 10.11 -3.31
CA TYR A 77 17.52 9.38 -2.15
C TYR A 77 16.38 8.76 -1.33
N ILE A 78 15.27 9.48 -1.18
CA ILE A 78 14.07 8.96 -0.53
C ILE A 78 13.54 7.75 -1.30
N ALA A 79 13.43 7.85 -2.62
CA ALA A 79 12.99 6.74 -3.47
C ALA A 79 13.89 5.49 -3.31
N ARG A 80 15.21 5.69 -3.26
CA ARG A 80 16.15 4.58 -3.04
C ARG A 80 15.98 3.94 -1.65
N LEU A 81 15.78 4.75 -0.60
CA LEU A 81 15.52 4.23 0.75
C LEU A 81 14.20 3.44 0.83
N THR A 82 13.14 3.93 0.20
CA THR A 82 11.83 3.28 0.22
C THR A 82 11.80 1.99 -0.59
N GLU A 83 12.50 1.90 -1.73
CA GLU A 83 12.71 0.63 -2.46
C GLU A 83 13.50 -0.40 -1.65
N LEU A 84 14.36 0.06 -0.74
CA LEU A 84 15.08 -0.79 0.21
C LEU A 84 14.26 -1.12 1.47
N GLY A 85 12.99 -0.69 1.53
CA GLY A 85 12.07 -0.99 2.62
C GLY A 85 12.17 -0.04 3.83
N HIS A 86 12.85 1.10 3.70
CA HIS A 86 12.99 2.08 4.78
C HIS A 86 11.92 3.17 4.72
N THR A 87 11.32 3.47 5.87
CA THR A 87 10.51 4.67 6.07
C THR A 87 11.40 5.87 6.33
N VAL A 88 11.09 6.99 5.69
CA VAL A 88 11.81 8.26 5.82
C VAL A 88 10.91 9.32 6.45
N VAL A 89 11.38 9.95 7.53
CA VAL A 89 10.71 11.07 8.19
C VAL A 89 11.31 12.37 7.67
N MET A 90 10.48 13.25 7.11
CA MET A 90 10.89 14.57 6.66
C MET A 90 10.65 15.59 7.76
N CYS A 91 11.73 16.12 8.33
CA CYS A 91 11.66 17.13 9.39
C CYS A 91 12.14 18.49 8.84
N GLU A 92 11.21 19.44 8.71
CA GLU A 92 11.45 20.76 8.09
C GLU A 92 11.56 21.88 9.12
N GLN A 93 12.20 22.97 8.70
CA GLN A 93 12.20 24.23 9.45
C GLN A 93 10.87 24.95 9.21
N VAL A 94 10.12 25.19 10.29
CA VAL A 94 8.79 25.85 10.21
C VAL A 94 8.85 27.36 10.49
N GLU A 95 9.99 27.86 10.93
CA GLU A 95 10.24 29.29 11.18
C GLU A 95 11.28 29.82 10.20
N ASP A 96 11.16 31.09 9.82
CA ASP A 96 12.21 31.76 9.05
C ASP A 96 13.49 31.87 9.90
N PRO A 97 14.62 31.27 9.46
CA PRO A 97 15.89 31.35 10.19
C PRO A 97 16.37 32.77 10.47
N LYS A 98 15.96 33.75 9.65
CA LYS A 98 16.34 35.17 9.81
C LYS A 98 15.54 35.88 10.90
N LEU A 99 14.34 35.39 11.20
CA LEU A 99 13.42 35.98 12.17
C LEU A 99 13.42 35.24 13.52
N ALA A 100 13.89 33.99 13.53
CA ALA A 100 13.96 33.17 14.73
C ALA A 100 14.96 33.71 15.76
N LYS A 101 14.51 33.88 17.00
CA LYS A 101 15.39 34.15 18.15
C LYS A 101 15.87 32.81 18.74
N GLY A 102 17.04 32.34 18.30
CA GLY A 102 17.64 31.10 18.80
C GLY A 102 17.53 29.94 17.82
N LEU A 103 17.31 28.73 18.32
CA LEU A 103 17.22 27.53 17.48
C LEU A 103 15.88 27.48 16.75
N VAL A 104 15.91 27.54 15.42
CA VAL A 104 14.75 27.38 14.53
C VAL A 104 13.97 26.12 14.89
N LYS A 105 12.66 26.26 15.10
CA LYS A 105 11.76 25.12 15.35
C LYS A 105 11.67 24.24 14.11
N ARG A 106 11.61 22.93 14.34
CA ARG A 106 11.40 21.93 13.29
C ARG A 106 10.23 21.03 13.60
N GLU A 107 9.50 20.65 12.56
CA GLU A 107 8.35 19.78 12.66
C GLU A 107 8.41 18.70 11.59
N VAL A 108 7.79 17.56 11.87
CA VAL A 108 7.63 16.49 10.89
C VAL A 108 6.51 16.91 9.94
N VAL A 109 6.85 17.15 8.68
CA VAL A 109 5.88 17.59 7.67
C VAL A 109 5.31 16.43 6.88
N ARG A 110 6.08 15.34 6.76
CA ARG A 110 5.72 14.19 5.92
C ARG A 110 6.45 12.94 6.37
N LEU A 111 5.75 11.82 6.33
CA LEU A 111 6.33 10.49 6.40
C LEU A 111 6.26 9.88 5.00
N VAL A 112 7.36 9.32 4.51
CA VAL A 112 7.38 8.58 3.25
C VAL A 112 7.69 7.13 3.58
N THR A 113 6.74 6.24 3.32
CA THR A 113 6.87 4.81 3.58
C THR A 113 6.99 4.05 2.25
N PRO A 114 7.45 2.80 2.25
CA PRO A 114 7.51 1.99 1.03
C PRO A 114 6.15 1.80 0.32
N GLY A 115 5.06 1.74 1.09
CA GLY A 115 3.70 1.66 0.57
C GLY A 115 3.03 3.01 0.29
N ILE A 116 3.51 4.10 0.90
CA ILE A 116 2.91 5.44 0.75
C ILE A 116 3.95 6.42 0.19
N VAL A 117 4.02 6.48 -1.14
CA VAL A 117 4.79 7.45 -1.91
C VAL A 117 3.83 8.21 -2.82
N LEU A 118 3.81 9.54 -2.73
CA LEU A 118 2.90 10.41 -3.50
C LEU A 118 3.63 11.36 -4.46
N ASP A 119 4.96 11.27 -4.54
CA ASP A 119 5.74 12.09 -5.46
C ASP A 119 5.79 11.42 -6.85
N ASP A 120 5.05 11.98 -7.82
CA ASP A 120 4.92 11.42 -9.17
C ASP A 120 6.27 11.19 -9.87
N ASP A 121 7.28 12.03 -9.59
CA ASP A 121 8.61 11.95 -10.20
C ASP A 121 9.38 10.66 -9.87
N VAL A 122 9.00 9.95 -8.81
CA VAL A 122 9.69 8.73 -8.34
C VAL A 122 8.81 7.48 -8.41
N LEU A 123 7.57 7.62 -8.88
CA LEU A 123 6.65 6.51 -9.05
C LEU A 123 6.91 5.79 -10.38
N GLU A 124 6.79 4.47 -10.38
CA GLU A 124 6.66 3.67 -11.61
C GLU A 124 5.17 3.65 -12.00
N PRO A 125 4.72 4.43 -13.00
CA PRO A 125 3.29 4.71 -13.14
C PRO A 125 2.46 3.46 -13.42
N LYS A 126 3.02 2.48 -14.15
CA LYS A 126 2.32 1.25 -14.53
C LYS A 126 2.17 0.24 -13.39
N LEU A 127 2.88 0.42 -12.27
CA LEU A 127 2.88 -0.53 -11.17
C LEU A 127 2.18 0.05 -9.93
N PRO A 128 1.27 -0.71 -9.29
CA PRO A 128 0.64 -0.25 -8.08
C PRO A 128 1.62 -0.27 -6.90
N ARG A 129 1.38 0.60 -5.92
CA ARG A 129 2.14 0.63 -4.67
C ARG A 129 1.18 0.40 -3.51
N TYR A 130 0.81 -0.87 -3.35
CA TYR A 130 -0.13 -1.25 -2.31
C TYR A 130 0.52 -1.28 -0.94
N VAL A 131 -0.13 -0.64 0.03
CA VAL A 131 -0.01 -0.99 1.45
C VAL A 131 -1.14 -1.94 1.81
N VAL A 132 -0.86 -2.99 2.57
CA VAL A 132 -1.88 -3.95 3.05
C VAL A 132 -2.03 -3.85 4.55
N ALA A 133 -3.25 -3.79 5.07
CA ALA A 133 -3.54 -4.05 6.47
C ALA A 133 -4.05 -5.49 6.68
N LEU A 134 -3.54 -6.15 7.72
CA LEU A 134 -4.00 -7.46 8.17
C LEU A 134 -4.60 -7.36 9.58
N VAL A 135 -5.81 -7.87 9.74
CA VAL A 135 -6.56 -7.90 11.01
C VAL A 135 -7.04 -9.33 11.28
N PRO A 136 -6.22 -10.17 11.93
CA PRO A 136 -6.67 -11.49 12.37
C PRO A 136 -7.82 -11.39 13.37
N ALA A 137 -8.74 -12.35 13.31
CA ALA A 137 -9.79 -12.51 14.32
C ALA A 137 -9.20 -12.78 15.71
N GLY A 138 -10.05 -12.79 16.74
CA GLY A 138 -9.64 -13.17 18.10
C GLY A 138 -9.07 -14.60 18.19
N LYS A 139 -8.46 -14.95 19.33
CA LYS A 139 -7.92 -16.31 19.57
C LYS A 139 -9.02 -17.35 19.36
N GLY A 140 -8.74 -18.39 18.56
CA GLY A 140 -9.66 -19.50 18.29
C GLY A 140 -10.41 -19.43 16.95
N SER A 141 -10.33 -18.32 16.22
CA SER A 141 -10.80 -18.22 14.83
C SER A 141 -9.62 -18.12 13.89
N ASP A 142 -9.70 -18.73 12.71
CA ASP A 142 -8.70 -18.62 11.64
C ASP A 142 -9.01 -17.47 10.67
N ALA A 143 -10.10 -16.74 10.85
CA ALA A 143 -10.46 -15.62 9.98
C ALA A 143 -9.47 -14.45 10.11
N CYS A 144 -9.29 -13.73 9.01
CA CYS A 144 -8.44 -12.56 8.89
C CYS A 144 -9.06 -11.58 7.91
N GLY A 145 -9.25 -10.35 8.38
CA GLY A 145 -9.52 -9.21 7.52
C GLY A 145 -8.26 -8.81 6.77
N LEU A 146 -8.38 -8.55 5.49
CA LEU A 146 -7.32 -8.03 4.65
C LEU A 146 -7.86 -6.84 3.88
N ALA A 147 -7.12 -5.73 3.86
CA ALA A 147 -7.40 -4.61 2.98
C ALA A 147 -6.13 -4.09 2.36
N TYR A 148 -6.21 -3.61 1.12
CA TYR A 148 -5.11 -2.94 0.45
C TYR A 148 -5.52 -1.58 -0.08
N LEU A 149 -4.58 -0.65 -0.05
CA LEU A 149 -4.74 0.72 -0.53
C LEU A 149 -3.56 1.08 -1.44
N ASP A 150 -3.85 1.63 -2.61
CA ASP A 150 -2.89 2.43 -3.37
C ASP A 150 -3.23 3.91 -3.17
N ALA A 151 -2.38 4.60 -2.39
CA ALA A 151 -2.61 5.99 -2.02
C ALA A 151 -2.50 6.97 -3.19
N THR A 152 -1.86 6.58 -4.29
CA THR A 152 -1.68 7.41 -5.49
C THR A 152 -2.94 7.43 -6.35
N THR A 153 -3.72 6.34 -6.33
CA THR A 153 -4.94 6.20 -7.14
C THR A 153 -6.22 6.27 -6.32
N GLY A 154 -6.12 6.08 -5.00
CA GLY A 154 -7.28 5.95 -4.13
C GLY A 154 -7.99 4.59 -4.23
N GLU A 155 -7.38 3.60 -4.90
CA GLU A 155 -7.91 2.23 -4.95
C GLU A 155 -7.84 1.62 -3.55
N LEU A 156 -9.01 1.37 -2.96
CA LEU A 156 -9.17 0.69 -1.69
C LEU A 156 -10.02 -0.56 -1.90
N ALA A 157 -9.51 -1.71 -1.50
CA ALA A 157 -10.28 -2.94 -1.51
C ALA A 157 -10.05 -3.76 -0.24
N ALA A 158 -11.08 -4.51 0.17
CA ALA A 158 -11.03 -5.32 1.37
C ALA A 158 -11.80 -6.63 1.21
N THR A 159 -11.38 -7.62 1.98
CA THR A 159 -11.94 -8.97 1.99
C THR A 159 -11.71 -9.61 3.36
N GLU A 160 -12.42 -10.70 3.61
CA GLU A 160 -12.22 -11.56 4.76
C GLU A 160 -11.91 -12.97 4.27
N LEU A 161 -10.86 -13.57 4.83
CA LEU A 161 -10.38 -14.89 4.43
C LEU A 161 -9.74 -15.64 5.59
N SER A 162 -9.56 -16.95 5.43
CA SER A 162 -8.80 -17.76 6.39
C SER A 162 -7.31 -17.39 6.35
N LEU A 163 -6.64 -17.45 7.51
CA LEU A 163 -5.19 -17.28 7.64
C LEU A 163 -4.38 -18.21 6.73
N ALA A 164 -4.92 -19.39 6.40
CA ALA A 164 -4.25 -20.35 5.53
C ALA A 164 -3.99 -19.81 4.12
N VAL A 165 -4.84 -18.90 3.64
CA VAL A 165 -4.85 -18.38 2.26
C VAL A 165 -4.40 -16.92 2.16
N VAL A 166 -4.05 -16.28 3.29
CA VAL A 166 -3.51 -14.91 3.32
C VAL A 166 -2.20 -14.81 2.56
N GLY A 167 -1.34 -15.82 2.65
CA GLY A 167 -0.08 -15.87 1.91
C GLY A 167 -0.29 -15.73 0.39
N ASP A 168 -1.21 -16.51 -0.17
CA ASP A 168 -1.53 -16.52 -1.59
C ASP A 168 -2.16 -15.20 -2.04
N GLU A 169 -3.05 -14.63 -1.23
CA GLU A 169 -3.66 -13.32 -1.50
C GLU A 169 -2.60 -12.21 -1.52
N LEU A 170 -1.69 -12.18 -0.55
CA LEU A 170 -0.60 -11.21 -0.52
C LEU A 170 0.34 -11.35 -1.72
N VAL A 171 0.57 -12.58 -2.22
CA VAL A 171 1.38 -12.81 -3.42
C VAL A 171 0.72 -12.19 -4.65
N ARG A 172 -0.61 -12.37 -4.80
CA ARG A 172 -1.36 -11.75 -5.90
C ARG A 172 -1.39 -10.23 -5.78
N ILE A 173 -1.69 -9.69 -4.61
CA ILE A 173 -1.69 -8.22 -4.39
C ILE A 173 -0.31 -7.65 -4.72
N GLY A 174 0.76 -8.26 -4.18
CA GLY A 174 2.13 -7.77 -4.28
C GLY A 174 2.35 -6.47 -3.51
N PRO A 175 2.12 -6.46 -2.18
CA PRO A 175 2.25 -5.25 -1.38
C PRO A 175 3.70 -4.76 -1.31
N ARG A 176 3.87 -3.44 -1.28
CA ARG A 176 5.13 -2.78 -0.97
C ARG A 176 5.32 -2.54 0.53
N GLU A 177 4.25 -2.68 1.30
CA GLU A 177 4.25 -2.54 2.75
C GLU A 177 3.08 -3.31 3.36
N ILE A 178 3.30 -3.92 4.53
CA ILE A 178 2.26 -4.61 5.28
C ILE A 178 2.17 -3.98 6.67
N VAL A 179 0.97 -3.70 7.14
CA VAL A 179 0.69 -3.19 8.47
C VAL A 179 -0.22 -4.12 9.25
N CYS A 180 0.07 -4.27 10.54
CA CYS A 180 -0.80 -5.00 11.48
C CYS A 180 -0.61 -4.47 12.90
N ALA A 181 -1.41 -4.96 13.85
CA ALA A 181 -1.28 -4.54 15.24
C ALA A 181 0.11 -4.92 15.83
N GLN A 182 0.57 -4.11 16.78
CA GLN A 182 1.88 -4.27 17.43
C GLN A 182 2.02 -5.62 18.15
N ASP A 183 0.95 -6.11 18.77
CA ASP A 183 0.91 -7.41 19.43
C ASP A 183 1.03 -8.57 18.41
N GLN A 184 0.45 -8.43 17.22
CA GLN A 184 0.57 -9.40 16.13
C GLN A 184 1.98 -9.42 15.52
N LEU A 185 2.70 -8.30 15.55
CA LEU A 185 4.12 -8.27 15.18
C LEU A 185 5.00 -8.95 16.22
N ALA A 186 4.69 -8.78 17.50
CA ALA A 186 5.41 -9.47 18.58
C ALA A 186 5.07 -10.97 18.64
N ASP A 187 3.86 -11.35 18.20
CA ASP A 187 3.42 -12.74 18.15
C ASP A 187 4.28 -13.58 17.18
N THR A 188 4.53 -14.82 17.58
CA THR A 188 5.30 -15.83 16.83
C THR A 188 4.42 -16.94 16.26
N SER A 189 3.08 -16.82 16.40
CA SER A 189 2.14 -17.86 16.00
C SER A 189 1.34 -17.52 14.73
N ARG A 190 0.40 -16.56 14.76
CA ARG A 190 -0.62 -16.43 13.70
C ARG A 190 -0.09 -15.89 12.39
N LEU A 191 0.43 -14.66 12.41
CA LEU A 191 0.98 -14.01 11.21
C LEU A 191 2.46 -14.37 10.99
N ALA A 192 3.12 -15.00 11.96
CA ALA A 192 4.55 -15.26 11.89
C ALA A 192 4.98 -16.19 10.73
N PRO A 193 4.25 -17.26 10.36
CA PRO A 193 4.55 -18.05 9.17
C PRO A 193 4.51 -17.21 7.89
N ILE A 194 3.47 -16.39 7.74
CA ILE A 194 3.29 -15.49 6.59
C ILE A 194 4.43 -14.45 6.55
N ARG A 195 4.78 -13.86 7.70
CA ARG A 195 5.89 -12.90 7.80
C ARG A 195 7.23 -13.52 7.42
N LYS A 196 7.53 -14.75 7.87
CA LYS A 196 8.77 -15.45 7.52
C LYS A 196 8.86 -15.71 6.02
N MET A 197 7.75 -16.12 5.40
CA MET A 197 7.66 -16.32 3.95
C MET A 197 8.03 -15.03 3.20
N PHE A 198 7.37 -13.91 3.54
CA PHE A 198 7.58 -12.61 2.88
C PHE A 198 8.94 -11.97 3.17
N ALA A 199 9.50 -12.16 4.37
CA ALA A 199 10.83 -11.66 4.72
C ALA A 199 11.93 -12.30 3.87
N SER A 200 11.76 -13.57 3.49
CA SER A 200 12.75 -14.31 2.69
C SER A 200 12.64 -14.02 1.19
N SER A 201 11.43 -13.82 0.67
CA SER A 201 11.19 -13.76 -0.78
C SER A 201 10.97 -12.33 -1.31
N ARG A 202 10.06 -11.55 -0.72
CA ARG A 202 9.52 -10.31 -1.34
C ARG A 202 9.98 -9.00 -0.70
N LYS A 203 10.63 -9.04 0.48
CA LYS A 203 11.18 -7.88 1.20
C LYS A 203 10.19 -6.73 1.49
N ALA A 204 8.88 -6.98 1.50
CA ALA A 204 7.91 -6.00 1.98
C ALA A 204 8.07 -5.82 3.51
N PRO A 205 8.35 -4.62 4.02
CA PRO A 205 8.46 -4.37 5.45
C PRO A 205 7.11 -4.54 6.14
N TRP A 206 7.18 -5.01 7.38
CA TRP A 206 6.04 -5.18 8.26
C TRP A 206 6.10 -4.11 9.35
N ASN A 207 5.10 -3.24 9.37
CA ASN A 207 5.04 -2.09 10.28
C ASN A 207 3.84 -2.19 11.23
N ALA A 208 4.00 -1.61 12.40
CA ALA A 208 2.94 -1.56 13.39
C ALA A 208 1.95 -0.45 13.04
N ALA A 209 0.65 -0.75 13.12
CA ALA A 209 -0.41 0.24 13.02
C ALA A 209 -1.49 -0.04 14.08
N PRO A 210 -2.06 1.00 14.71
CA PRO A 210 -3.26 0.83 15.52
C PRO A 210 -4.39 0.25 14.66
N VAL A 211 -4.91 -0.91 15.06
CA VAL A 211 -6.03 -1.53 14.35
C VAL A 211 -7.33 -0.83 14.72
N ALA A 212 -8.09 -0.45 13.70
CA ALA A 212 -9.39 0.19 13.86
C ALA A 212 -10.39 -0.73 14.60
N SER A 213 -11.15 -0.14 15.51
CA SER A 213 -12.36 -0.76 16.07
C SER A 213 -13.52 -0.70 15.07
N ASP A 214 -14.61 -1.40 15.34
CA ASP A 214 -15.83 -1.32 14.51
C ASP A 214 -16.38 0.11 14.45
N ALA A 215 -16.28 0.85 15.56
CA ALA A 215 -16.70 2.26 15.62
C ALA A 215 -15.78 3.16 14.79
N ASP A 216 -14.47 2.92 14.81
CA ASP A 216 -13.52 3.64 13.96
C ASP A 216 -13.79 3.33 12.48
N ALA A 217 -14.07 2.07 12.16
CA ALA A 217 -14.37 1.66 10.80
C ALA A 217 -15.65 2.29 10.25
N ALA A 218 -16.73 2.32 11.05
CA ALA A 218 -17.97 2.99 10.68
C ALA A 218 -17.75 4.49 10.44
N LYS A 219 -16.93 5.14 11.26
CA LYS A 219 -16.62 6.57 11.12
C LYS A 219 -15.75 6.86 9.89
N GLU A 220 -14.68 6.10 9.70
CA GLU A 220 -13.68 6.35 8.66
C GLU A 220 -14.21 5.98 7.26
N LEU A 221 -15.01 4.92 7.17
CA LEU A 221 -15.51 4.39 5.90
C LEU A 221 -16.96 4.79 5.60
N GLY A 222 -17.68 5.40 6.54
CA GLY A 222 -19.11 5.76 6.40
C GLY A 222 -19.46 6.37 5.04
N PRO A 223 -18.79 7.45 4.60
CA PRO A 223 -19.05 8.06 3.29
C PRO A 223 -18.84 7.09 2.11
N LEU A 224 -17.78 6.28 2.17
CA LEU A 224 -17.46 5.30 1.11
C LEU A 224 -18.46 4.15 1.05
N LEU A 225 -19.05 3.78 2.19
CA LEU A 225 -20.07 2.73 2.29
C LEU A 225 -21.41 3.21 1.74
N GLU A 226 -21.78 4.47 1.99
CA GLU A 226 -22.96 5.09 1.40
C GLU A 226 -22.86 5.09 -0.13
N ASP A 227 -21.75 5.56 -0.68
CA ASP A 227 -21.47 5.55 -2.12
C ASP A 227 -21.53 4.13 -2.72
N LEU A 228 -21.03 3.13 -1.99
CA LEU A 228 -21.05 1.73 -2.43
C LEU A 228 -22.47 1.18 -2.55
N VAL A 229 -23.35 1.51 -1.59
CA VAL A 229 -24.76 1.10 -1.60
C VAL A 229 -25.52 1.78 -2.73
N GLU A 230 -25.28 3.08 -2.96
CA GLU A 230 -25.89 3.83 -4.07
C GLU A 230 -25.45 3.28 -5.43
N ALA A 231 -24.15 3.02 -5.60
CA ALA A 231 -23.59 2.46 -6.83
C ALA A 231 -24.15 1.06 -7.13
N ALA A 232 -24.22 0.18 -6.12
CA ALA A 232 -24.77 -1.17 -6.28
C ALA A 232 -26.26 -1.15 -6.64
N THR A 233 -27.02 -0.22 -6.07
CA THR A 233 -28.44 -0.02 -6.38
C THR A 233 -28.63 0.46 -7.82
N SER A 234 -27.79 1.40 -8.25
CA SER A 234 -27.80 1.96 -9.61
C SER A 234 -27.38 0.93 -10.66
N GLU A 235 -26.35 0.14 -10.40
CA GLU A 235 -25.89 -0.92 -11.30
C GLU A 235 -26.97 -2.00 -11.48
N ARG A 236 -27.62 -2.43 -10.40
CA ARG A 236 -28.77 -3.35 -10.46
C ARG A 236 -29.92 -2.78 -11.28
N ALA A 237 -30.26 -1.50 -11.09
CA ALA A 237 -31.31 -0.85 -11.87
C ALA A 237 -30.96 -0.78 -13.36
N LEU A 238 -29.69 -0.51 -13.69
CA LEU A 238 -29.20 -0.47 -15.07
C LEU A 238 -29.17 -1.86 -15.72
N LEU A 239 -28.74 -2.90 -14.97
CA LEU A 239 -28.75 -4.28 -15.43
C LEU A 239 -30.18 -4.77 -15.68
N ALA A 240 -31.11 -4.45 -14.77
CA ALA A 240 -32.53 -4.77 -14.91
C ALA A 240 -33.15 -4.07 -16.13
N ALA A 241 -32.80 -2.80 -16.38
CA ALA A 241 -33.29 -2.04 -17.53
C ALA A 241 -32.69 -2.49 -18.88
N ARG A 242 -31.51 -3.11 -18.87
CA ARG A 242 -30.81 -3.61 -20.08
C ARG A 242 -31.08 -5.09 -20.37
N THR A 243 -31.82 -5.77 -19.51
CA THR A 243 -32.26 -7.15 -19.75
C THR A 243 -33.42 -7.11 -20.75
N PRO A 244 -33.30 -7.65 -21.97
CA PRO A 244 -34.42 -7.69 -22.90
C PRO A 244 -35.58 -8.51 -22.30
N PRO A 245 -36.85 -8.16 -22.59
CA PRO A 245 -37.99 -8.93 -22.07
C PRO A 245 -37.86 -10.39 -22.51
N ALA A 246 -37.89 -11.30 -21.54
CA ALA A 246 -37.74 -12.72 -21.79
C ALA A 246 -38.80 -13.22 -22.79
N PRO A 247 -38.45 -14.10 -23.76
CA PRO A 247 -39.44 -14.74 -24.61
C PRO A 247 -40.39 -15.60 -23.77
N ALA A 248 -41.68 -15.56 -24.12
CA ALA A 248 -42.75 -16.18 -23.34
C ALA A 248 -42.55 -17.70 -23.14
N LYS A 249 -42.46 -18.08 -21.86
CA LYS A 249 -42.73 -19.39 -21.21
C LYS A 249 -42.51 -20.67 -22.03
N ARG A 250 -41.49 -21.44 -21.66
CA ARG A 250 -41.47 -22.92 -21.72
C ARG A 250 -41.62 -23.51 -20.30
N PRO A 251 -42.17 -24.72 -20.14
CA PRO A 251 -42.44 -25.30 -18.83
C PRO A 251 -41.13 -25.63 -18.07
N LYS A 252 -41.20 -25.45 -16.75
CA LYS A 252 -40.11 -25.55 -15.77
C LYS A 252 -39.34 -26.87 -15.86
N ALA A 253 -38.04 -26.77 -16.17
CA ALA A 253 -37.02 -27.71 -15.71
C ALA A 253 -36.19 -26.97 -14.65
N ALA A 254 -35.82 -27.67 -13.58
CA ALA A 254 -35.23 -27.12 -12.35
C ALA A 254 -34.12 -26.09 -12.63
N GLU A 255 -34.33 -24.86 -12.15
CA GLU A 255 -33.34 -23.79 -12.13
C GLU A 255 -32.21 -24.19 -11.17
N PRO A 256 -30.93 -24.16 -11.60
CA PRO A 256 -29.83 -24.14 -10.64
C PRO A 256 -29.87 -22.78 -9.92
N ALA A 257 -29.76 -22.83 -8.60
CA ALA A 257 -29.80 -21.68 -7.71
C ALA A 257 -28.87 -20.55 -8.22
N THR A 258 -29.47 -19.42 -8.57
CA THR A 258 -28.77 -18.18 -8.86
C THR A 258 -28.10 -17.68 -7.59
N ALA A 259 -26.79 -17.83 -7.48
CA ALA A 259 -26.00 -17.13 -6.47
C ALA A 259 -26.03 -15.64 -6.81
N SER A 260 -26.73 -14.90 -5.96
CA SER A 260 -26.84 -13.44 -5.97
C SER A 260 -25.70 -12.86 -5.13
N PRO A 261 -24.77 -12.03 -5.63
CA PRO A 261 -23.80 -11.35 -4.77
C PRO A 261 -24.44 -10.03 -4.34
N ALA A 262 -25.37 -10.12 -3.40
CA ALA A 262 -26.21 -9.01 -3.00
C ALA A 262 -26.88 -9.31 -1.66
N GLY A 263 -26.07 -9.31 -0.61
CA GLY A 263 -26.52 -9.62 0.74
C GLY A 263 -25.40 -10.25 1.56
N ALA A 264 -24.26 -9.57 1.67
CA ALA A 264 -23.40 -9.78 2.83
C ALA A 264 -24.06 -8.97 3.95
N GLU A 265 -24.69 -9.65 4.90
CA GLU A 265 -25.18 -9.04 6.13
C GLU A 265 -23.99 -8.33 6.80
N ALA A 266 -24.20 -7.11 7.29
CA ALA A 266 -23.14 -6.24 7.78
C ALA A 266 -22.32 -6.80 8.97
N ASP A 267 -22.74 -7.92 9.56
CA ASP A 267 -22.00 -8.65 10.60
C ASP A 267 -20.92 -9.59 10.05
N ASP A 268 -21.00 -10.03 8.77
CA ASP A 268 -20.14 -11.09 8.19
C ASP A 268 -18.84 -10.55 7.55
N GLN A 269 -18.59 -9.23 7.61
CA GLN A 269 -17.41 -8.57 6.99
C GLN A 269 -16.72 -7.57 7.92
N ALA A 270 -16.99 -7.65 9.22
CA ALA A 270 -16.45 -6.72 10.21
C ALA A 270 -14.91 -6.67 10.16
N LEU A 271 -14.22 -7.80 9.95
CA LEU A 271 -12.76 -7.81 9.88
C LEU A 271 -12.24 -7.12 8.61
N ALA A 272 -12.93 -7.30 7.48
CA ALA A 272 -12.59 -6.62 6.22
C ALA A 272 -12.70 -5.09 6.38
N LEU A 273 -13.79 -4.61 6.99
CA LEU A 273 -14.01 -3.18 7.24
C LEU A 273 -13.00 -2.61 8.23
N ARG A 274 -12.66 -3.34 9.31
CA ARG A 274 -11.60 -2.94 10.23
C ARG A 274 -10.24 -2.86 9.55
N ALA A 275 -9.92 -3.82 8.67
CA ALA A 275 -8.69 -3.79 7.89
C ALA A 275 -8.65 -2.57 6.95
N ALA A 276 -9.76 -2.29 6.25
CA ALA A 276 -9.89 -1.12 5.38
C ALA A 276 -9.70 0.19 6.16
N ALA A 277 -10.37 0.34 7.30
CA ALA A 277 -10.22 1.52 8.14
C ALA A 277 -8.80 1.65 8.71
N THR A 278 -8.16 0.53 9.07
CA THR A 278 -6.77 0.50 9.54
C THR A 278 -5.81 1.01 8.47
N VAL A 279 -5.91 0.52 7.22
CA VAL A 279 -5.00 0.97 6.15
C VAL A 279 -5.22 2.43 5.77
N VAL A 280 -6.47 2.89 5.78
CA VAL A 280 -6.81 4.30 5.53
C VAL A 280 -6.26 5.21 6.63
N ALA A 281 -6.50 4.86 7.89
CA ALA A 281 -5.99 5.62 9.04
C ALA A 281 -4.45 5.65 9.04
N TYR A 282 -3.80 4.53 8.73
CA TYR A 282 -2.35 4.45 8.58
C TYR A 282 -1.85 5.41 7.49
N ALA A 283 -2.44 5.34 6.29
CA ALA A 283 -2.04 6.20 5.18
C ALA A 283 -2.25 7.68 5.49
N ARG A 284 -3.37 8.08 6.12
CA ARG A 284 -3.59 9.46 6.56
C ARG A 284 -2.59 9.92 7.60
N ALA A 285 -2.21 9.05 8.55
CA ALA A 285 -1.20 9.38 9.57
C ALA A 285 0.19 9.65 8.96
N THR A 286 0.51 9.08 7.79
CA THR A 286 1.75 9.40 7.05
C THR A 286 1.70 10.77 6.35
N GLN A 287 0.50 11.36 6.20
CA GLN A 287 0.25 12.66 5.58
C GLN A 287 -0.37 13.66 6.56
N PRO A 288 0.36 14.14 7.60
CA PRO A 288 -0.21 15.00 8.64
C PRO A 288 -0.84 16.30 8.13
N ALA A 289 -0.41 16.80 6.97
CA ALA A 289 -0.87 18.03 6.34
C ALA A 289 -1.58 17.80 4.99
N GLY A 290 -1.77 16.55 4.56
CA GLY A 290 -2.27 16.19 3.22
C GLY A 290 -3.59 15.44 3.25
N THR A 291 -4.33 15.48 2.14
CA THR A 291 -5.50 14.63 1.91
C THR A 291 -5.12 13.49 0.98
N LEU A 292 -5.78 12.34 1.15
CA LEU A 292 -5.66 11.20 0.24
C LEU A 292 -6.93 11.09 -0.61
N PRO A 293 -6.82 10.88 -1.93
CA PRO A 293 -7.95 10.83 -2.84
C PRO A 293 -8.64 9.46 -2.80
N ILE A 294 -9.04 8.99 -1.62
CA ILE A 294 -9.68 7.69 -1.46
C ILE A 294 -11.12 7.81 -1.95
N ALA A 295 -11.38 7.24 -3.12
CA ALA A 295 -12.62 7.47 -3.85
C ALA A 295 -13.65 6.34 -3.70
N ARG A 296 -13.20 5.09 -3.50
CA ARG A 296 -14.11 3.95 -3.45
C ARG A 296 -13.52 2.78 -2.67
N LEU A 297 -14.35 2.17 -1.83
CA LEU A 297 -14.08 0.86 -1.22
C LEU A 297 -14.69 -0.25 -2.09
N GLN A 298 -13.88 -1.25 -2.47
CA GLN A 298 -14.35 -2.47 -3.10
C GLN A 298 -14.26 -3.66 -2.15
N LEU A 299 -15.40 -4.28 -1.85
CA LEU A 299 -15.45 -5.56 -1.16
C LEU A 299 -15.41 -6.70 -2.19
N TYR A 300 -14.60 -7.72 -1.94
CA TYR A 300 -14.48 -8.89 -2.82
C TYR A 300 -14.41 -10.18 -2.00
N ALA A 301 -14.83 -11.29 -2.61
CA ALA A 301 -14.81 -12.62 -1.99
C ALA A 301 -13.84 -13.57 -2.71
N GLN A 302 -13.34 -14.59 -2.00
CA GLN A 302 -12.41 -15.56 -2.60
C GLN A 302 -13.00 -16.33 -3.79
N GLY A 303 -14.33 -16.49 -3.84
CA GLY A 303 -15.04 -17.18 -4.91
C GLY A 303 -15.23 -16.36 -6.19
N ASP A 304 -14.87 -15.07 -6.21
CA ASP A 304 -15.13 -14.18 -7.35
C ASP A 304 -14.14 -14.40 -8.52
N SER A 305 -13.05 -15.13 -8.29
CA SER A 305 -11.97 -15.35 -9.26
C SER A 305 -11.37 -16.75 -9.15
N VAL A 306 -10.65 -17.17 -10.19
CA VAL A 306 -9.86 -18.40 -10.17
C VAL A 306 -8.82 -18.29 -9.06
N VAL A 307 -8.78 -19.30 -8.19
CA VAL A 307 -7.77 -19.38 -7.12
C VAL A 307 -6.41 -19.67 -7.76
N LEU A 308 -5.49 -18.71 -7.62
CA LEU A 308 -4.09 -18.86 -8.00
C LEU A 308 -3.25 -18.79 -6.71
N ASP A 309 -2.53 -19.86 -6.42
CA ASP A 309 -1.59 -19.93 -5.30
C ASP A 309 -0.23 -19.31 -5.67
N GLU A 310 0.66 -19.16 -4.69
CA GLU A 310 2.00 -18.62 -4.93
C GLU A 310 2.76 -19.39 -6.02
N ALA A 311 2.66 -20.71 -6.02
CA ALA A 311 3.36 -21.57 -6.96
C ALA A 311 2.86 -21.36 -8.40
N ALA A 312 1.56 -21.26 -8.62
CA ALA A 312 0.98 -21.01 -9.93
C ALA A 312 1.39 -19.63 -10.45
N VAL A 313 1.31 -18.58 -9.62
CA VAL A 313 1.72 -17.22 -10.02
C VAL A 313 3.20 -17.18 -10.42
N ALA A 314 4.07 -17.84 -9.65
CA ALA A 314 5.51 -17.87 -9.90
C ALA A 314 5.90 -18.75 -11.10
N ASN A 315 5.37 -19.97 -11.20
CA ASN A 315 5.71 -20.91 -12.27
C ASN A 315 5.19 -20.48 -13.64
N LEU A 316 4.07 -19.77 -13.68
CA LEU A 316 3.54 -19.16 -14.90
C LEU A 316 4.19 -17.80 -15.21
N GLU A 317 5.10 -17.33 -14.34
CA GLU A 317 5.80 -16.05 -14.45
C GLU A 317 4.84 -14.90 -14.79
N LEU A 318 3.69 -14.82 -14.10
CA LEU A 318 2.60 -13.94 -14.51
C LEU A 318 3.01 -12.46 -14.49
N VAL A 319 3.76 -12.05 -13.46
CA VAL A 319 4.17 -10.65 -13.23
C VAL A 319 5.67 -10.46 -13.04
N GLU A 320 6.39 -11.54 -12.74
CA GLU A 320 7.83 -11.55 -12.56
C GLU A 320 8.37 -12.92 -12.97
N THR A 321 9.62 -12.95 -13.43
CA THR A 321 10.34 -14.19 -13.76
C THR A 321 10.75 -14.96 -12.50
N LEU A 322 10.80 -16.29 -12.59
CA LEU A 322 11.24 -17.18 -11.52
C LEU A 322 12.71 -16.94 -11.18
N MET A 323 13.53 -16.73 -12.21
CA MET A 323 14.96 -16.45 -12.07
C MET A 323 15.22 -14.96 -11.98
N GLY A 324 15.60 -14.48 -10.79
CA GLY A 324 15.99 -13.08 -10.58
C GLY A 324 14.83 -12.12 -10.31
N ARG A 325 13.57 -12.58 -10.42
CA ARG A 325 12.37 -11.80 -10.05
C ARG A 325 12.24 -10.49 -10.83
N HIS A 326 12.58 -10.55 -12.11
CA HIS A 326 12.48 -9.40 -12.98
C HIS A 326 11.07 -9.32 -13.57
N ALA A 327 10.47 -8.12 -13.59
CA ALA A 327 9.24 -7.87 -14.34
C ALA A 327 9.46 -8.17 -15.84
N LYS A 328 10.63 -7.78 -16.36
CA LYS A 328 11.02 -8.04 -17.74
C LYS A 328 11.09 -9.54 -18.03
N GLY A 329 10.42 -9.99 -19.09
CA GLY A 329 10.29 -11.38 -19.49
C GLY A 329 9.12 -12.13 -18.87
N SER A 330 8.35 -11.50 -17.98
CA SER A 330 7.09 -12.06 -17.46
C SER A 330 5.98 -12.04 -18.51
N LEU A 331 4.89 -12.78 -18.27
CA LEU A 331 3.71 -12.72 -19.13
C LEU A 331 3.15 -11.30 -19.22
N LEU A 332 3.04 -10.59 -18.09
CA LEU A 332 2.56 -9.20 -18.07
C LEU A 332 3.43 -8.28 -18.92
N ASP A 333 4.76 -8.41 -18.85
CA ASP A 333 5.70 -7.62 -19.68
C ASP A 333 5.50 -7.86 -21.18
N ILE A 334 5.15 -9.09 -21.58
CA ILE A 334 4.91 -9.45 -22.97
C ILE A 334 3.56 -8.92 -23.49
N ILE A 335 2.53 -8.90 -22.65
CA ILE A 335 1.16 -8.55 -23.08
C ILE A 335 0.78 -7.08 -22.81
N ASP A 336 1.54 -6.35 -21.99
CA ASP A 336 1.22 -4.97 -21.63
C ASP A 336 1.61 -3.96 -22.71
N GLU A 337 0.77 -3.89 -23.74
CA GLU A 337 0.79 -2.83 -24.77
C GLU A 337 -0.13 -1.65 -24.41
N THR A 338 -0.46 -1.47 -23.12
CA THR A 338 -1.35 -0.38 -22.71
C THR A 338 -0.63 0.96 -22.80
N VAL A 339 -1.35 1.96 -23.32
CA VAL A 339 -0.86 3.34 -23.50
C VAL A 339 -1.12 4.24 -22.29
N THR A 340 -1.77 3.72 -21.24
CA THR A 340 -2.04 4.46 -20.01
C THR A 340 -1.65 3.66 -18.77
N ALA A 341 -1.13 4.35 -17.76
CA ALA A 341 -0.77 3.76 -16.48
C ALA A 341 -1.95 3.07 -15.75
N PRO A 342 -3.17 3.65 -15.68
CA PRO A 342 -4.35 2.94 -15.16
C PRO A 342 -4.68 1.67 -15.94
N GLY A 343 -4.52 1.68 -17.27
CA GLY A 343 -4.72 0.51 -18.12
C GLY A 343 -3.77 -0.64 -17.78
N ALA A 344 -2.47 -0.34 -17.61
CA ALA A 344 -1.46 -1.33 -17.22
C ALA A 344 -1.79 -1.97 -15.85
N ARG A 345 -2.18 -1.15 -14.87
CA ARG A 345 -2.57 -1.63 -13.53
C ARG A 345 -3.83 -2.51 -13.59
N LEU A 346 -4.81 -2.13 -14.40
CA LEU A 346 -6.03 -2.93 -14.62
C LEU A 346 -5.71 -4.27 -15.29
N LEU A 347 -4.83 -4.29 -16.30
CA LEU A 347 -4.38 -5.50 -16.97
C LEU A 347 -3.67 -6.45 -16.00
N ARG A 348 -2.73 -5.93 -15.19
CA ARG A 348 -2.08 -6.68 -14.12
C ARG A 348 -3.11 -7.32 -13.18
N ARG A 349 -4.11 -6.54 -12.74
CA ARG A 349 -5.17 -7.03 -11.86
C ARG A 349 -6.01 -8.12 -12.53
N TRP A 350 -6.38 -7.97 -13.80
CA TRP A 350 -7.15 -9.00 -14.52
C TRP A 350 -6.37 -10.30 -14.71
N LEU A 351 -5.04 -10.21 -14.88
CA LEU A 351 -4.19 -11.37 -15.01
C LEU A 351 -4.12 -12.18 -13.69
N LEU A 352 -4.05 -11.48 -12.56
CA LEU A 352 -3.93 -12.08 -11.22
C LEU A 352 -5.27 -12.49 -10.60
N TYR A 353 -6.38 -11.98 -11.12
CA TYR A 353 -7.74 -12.31 -10.68
C TYR A 353 -8.61 -12.70 -11.88
N PRO A 354 -8.35 -13.86 -12.53
CA PRO A 354 -9.15 -14.31 -13.66
C PRO A 354 -10.60 -14.56 -13.24
N LEU A 355 -11.55 -14.10 -14.05
CA LEU A 355 -12.97 -14.26 -13.76
C LEU A 355 -13.41 -15.73 -13.85
N VAL A 356 -14.38 -16.11 -13.01
CA VAL A 356 -15.09 -17.41 -13.10
C VAL A 356 -16.48 -17.28 -13.72
N ASP A 357 -17.05 -16.06 -13.74
CA ASP A 357 -18.38 -15.81 -14.29
C ASP A 357 -18.37 -15.74 -15.82
N VAL A 358 -18.94 -16.76 -16.47
CA VAL A 358 -18.99 -16.89 -17.93
C VAL A 358 -19.68 -15.69 -18.61
N PRO A 359 -20.82 -15.16 -18.13
CA PRO A 359 -21.39 -13.93 -18.66
C PRO A 359 -20.43 -12.73 -18.65
N HIS A 360 -19.70 -12.48 -17.56
CA HIS A 360 -18.70 -11.39 -17.50
C HIS A 360 -17.54 -11.63 -18.46
N ILE A 361 -17.05 -12.88 -18.58
CA ILE A 361 -16.01 -13.24 -19.54
C ILE A 361 -16.46 -12.94 -20.98
N ARG A 362 -17.66 -13.40 -21.35
CA ARG A 362 -18.23 -13.14 -22.69
C ARG A 362 -18.39 -11.65 -22.96
N ARG A 363 -18.84 -10.86 -21.98
CA ARG A 363 -18.91 -9.40 -22.13
C ARG A 363 -17.56 -8.76 -22.46
N ARG A 364 -16.47 -9.22 -21.85
CA ARG A 364 -15.12 -8.75 -22.18
C ARG A 364 -14.72 -9.16 -23.60
N GLN A 365 -15.02 -10.40 -24.00
CA GLN A 365 -14.76 -10.90 -25.36
C GLN A 365 -15.54 -10.13 -26.42
N ASP A 366 -16.83 -9.86 -26.19
CA ASP A 366 -17.68 -9.08 -27.09
C ASP A 366 -17.16 -7.65 -27.24
N ALA A 367 -16.71 -7.02 -26.15
CA ALA A 367 -16.13 -5.68 -26.18
C ALA A 367 -14.83 -5.63 -27.01
N VAL A 368 -13.95 -6.64 -26.86
CA VAL A 368 -12.73 -6.76 -27.67
C VAL A 368 -13.08 -6.99 -29.14
N ALA A 369 -14.00 -7.91 -29.45
CA ALA A 369 -14.43 -8.17 -30.83
C ALA A 369 -15.00 -6.90 -31.48
N TRP A 370 -15.82 -6.15 -30.74
CA TRP A 370 -16.40 -4.89 -31.22
C TRP A 370 -15.35 -3.83 -31.58
N LEU A 371 -14.27 -3.72 -30.79
CA LEU A 371 -13.16 -2.80 -31.03
C LEU A 371 -12.27 -3.26 -32.20
N VAL A 372 -12.00 -4.56 -32.31
CA VAL A 372 -11.23 -5.15 -33.42
C VAL A 372 -11.92 -4.92 -34.76
N GLU A 373 -13.26 -5.00 -34.80
CA GLU A 373 -14.05 -4.66 -35.98
C GLU A 373 -14.03 -3.16 -36.34
N ARG A 374 -13.55 -2.29 -35.43
CA ARG A 374 -13.58 -0.82 -35.56
C ARG A 374 -12.21 -0.21 -35.25
N PRO A 375 -11.16 -0.54 -36.04
CA PRO A 375 -9.80 -0.10 -35.76
C PRO A 375 -9.65 1.43 -35.74
N THR A 376 -10.48 2.16 -36.49
CA THR A 376 -10.48 3.63 -36.52
C THR A 376 -10.84 4.29 -35.19
N LEU A 377 -11.43 3.55 -34.24
CA LEU A 377 -11.66 4.04 -32.87
C LEU A 377 -10.45 3.85 -31.96
N CYS A 378 -9.48 3.03 -32.37
CA CYS A 378 -8.29 2.66 -31.60
C CYS A 378 -7.01 3.34 -32.11
N GLU A 379 -7.02 3.87 -33.34
CA GLU A 379 -5.94 4.70 -33.86
C GLU A 379 -5.98 6.08 -33.17
N THR A 380 -4.96 6.38 -32.37
CA THR A 380 -4.70 7.70 -31.80
C THR A 380 -3.45 8.32 -32.41
#